data_AF-A0A0Q4CS54-F1
#
_entry.id   AF-A0A0Q4CS54-F1
#
_cell.length_a   1.000
_cell.length_b   1.000
_cell.length_c   1.000
_cell.angle_alpha   90.00
_cell.angle_beta   90.00
_cell.angle_gamma   90.00
#
_symmetry.space_group_name_H-M   'P 1'
#
loop_
_entity.id
_entity.type
_entity.pdbx_description
1 polymer ?
#
loop_
_entity_poly.entity_id
_entity_poly.type
_entity_poly.pdbx_seq_one_letter_code
_entity_poly.pdbx_strand_id
1 'polypeptide(L)'
;MSIEPIDPREASAAALLLLDHVAAAERAGHRRLRAAAEHFHLPDEARIDDRTAAQLDTVMRTTITGVDALVRDHAIRLLTSRGQAPLAQGLRAAGSPFDRVVHAGLFRDPVLFGELFARVRLNAIAQGLPVTIADRGDGPTMVARLAQSSDRLVAAAAVAMLAAQSRRGSVVEGIPAAVELARPLLARLAWWVAAALRDMAGAGSDIALLDAALAESVRRAIEPQGDLVPLEVAAMRLAQAIEPQGDEVAPLLAEAIGDGRLVLFTALVARASGLAFERVRDLVIDPDGARLWVVLRALAVDRATIARIGFALAEAEPARDIEGFADRIDVIMDVTPEAARVALAPMALDADYHAAMLALGSAA
;
A
#
# COMPACT_ATOMS: atom_id res chain seq x y z
N MET A 1 -57.93 -1.34 -28.44
CA MET A 1 -56.49 -1.29 -28.11
C MET A 1 -55.85 -2.53 -28.71
N SER A 2 -55.26 -2.40 -29.90
CA SER A 2 -54.51 -3.50 -30.55
C SER A 2 -53.18 -3.64 -29.84
N ILE A 3 -52.93 -4.81 -29.25
CA ILE A 3 -51.58 -5.23 -28.88
C ILE A 3 -50.90 -5.55 -30.20
N GLU A 4 -49.94 -4.72 -30.58
CA GLU A 4 -49.09 -4.95 -31.75
C GLU A 4 -48.40 -6.32 -31.58
N PRO A 5 -48.50 -7.24 -32.54
CA PRO A 5 -47.91 -8.56 -32.41
C PRO A 5 -46.39 -8.40 -32.49
N ILE A 6 -45.71 -8.71 -31.39
CA ILE A 6 -44.24 -8.77 -31.32
C ILE A 6 -43.76 -9.69 -32.44
N ASP A 7 -42.88 -9.19 -33.30
CA ASP A 7 -42.29 -9.97 -34.39
C ASP A 7 -41.65 -11.23 -33.79
N PRO A 8 -41.95 -12.45 -34.29
CA PRO A 8 -41.35 -13.69 -33.79
C PRO A 8 -39.80 -13.67 -33.80
N ARG A 9 -39.17 -12.83 -34.64
CA ARG A 9 -37.70 -12.62 -34.62
C ARG A 9 -37.24 -11.78 -33.43
N GLU A 10 -38.01 -10.76 -33.02
CA GLU A 10 -37.73 -9.95 -31.82
C GLU A 10 -38.00 -10.74 -30.54
N ALA A 11 -39.06 -11.56 -30.50
CA ALA A 11 -39.34 -12.48 -29.40
C ALA A 11 -38.23 -13.53 -29.21
N SER A 12 -37.63 -14.02 -30.31
CA SER A 12 -36.50 -14.95 -30.27
C SER A 12 -35.21 -14.29 -29.78
N ALA A 13 -34.93 -13.03 -30.17
CA ALA A 13 -33.79 -12.27 -29.68
C ALA A 13 -33.94 -11.90 -28.19
N ALA A 14 -35.13 -11.52 -27.74
CA ALA A 14 -35.44 -11.25 -26.34
C ALA A 14 -35.29 -12.52 -25.47
N ALA A 15 -35.70 -13.68 -25.98
CA ALA A 15 -35.51 -14.97 -25.30
C ALA A 15 -34.02 -15.34 -25.18
N LEU A 16 -33.21 -15.09 -26.21
CA LEU A 16 -31.75 -15.31 -26.15
C LEU A 16 -31.07 -14.39 -25.14
N LEU A 17 -31.43 -13.10 -25.11
CA LEU A 17 -30.92 -12.15 -24.10
C LEU A 17 -31.32 -12.56 -22.67
N LEU A 18 -32.54 -13.06 -22.48
CA LEU A 18 -33.00 -13.56 -21.17
C LEU A 18 -32.20 -14.81 -20.76
N LEU A 19 -31.98 -15.75 -21.67
CA LEU A 19 -31.19 -16.96 -21.42
C LEU A 19 -29.72 -16.64 -21.11
N ASP A 20 -29.12 -15.70 -21.83
CA ASP A 20 -27.76 -15.20 -21.54
C ASP A 20 -27.70 -14.50 -20.19
N HIS A 21 -28.73 -13.72 -19.83
CA HIS A 21 -28.84 -13.10 -18.52
C HIS A 21 -28.96 -14.13 -17.40
N VAL A 22 -29.79 -15.16 -17.57
CA VAL A 22 -29.93 -16.27 -16.60
C VAL A 22 -28.61 -17.02 -16.45
N ALA A 23 -27.93 -17.36 -17.55
CA ALA A 23 -26.63 -18.04 -17.50
C ALA A 23 -25.55 -17.17 -16.84
N ALA A 24 -25.55 -15.85 -17.09
CA ALA A 24 -24.67 -14.92 -16.41
C ALA A 24 -24.96 -14.81 -14.91
N ALA A 25 -26.25 -14.79 -14.53
CA ALA A 25 -26.71 -14.76 -13.15
C ALA A 25 -26.35 -16.06 -12.40
N GLU A 26 -26.48 -17.23 -13.03
CA GLU A 26 -26.06 -18.51 -12.45
C GLU A 26 -24.56 -18.58 -12.21
N ARG A 27 -23.74 -18.16 -13.19
CA ARG A 27 -22.28 -18.06 -13.01
C ARG A 27 -21.93 -17.09 -11.89
N ALA A 28 -22.64 -15.97 -11.78
CA ALA A 28 -22.47 -15.03 -10.67
C ALA A 28 -22.90 -15.61 -9.32
N GLY A 29 -23.96 -16.43 -9.28
CA GLY A 29 -24.38 -17.18 -8.09
C GLY A 29 -23.32 -18.17 -7.63
N HIS A 30 -22.83 -19.03 -8.54
CA HIS A 30 -21.76 -19.99 -8.25
C HIS A 30 -20.47 -19.31 -7.78
N ARG A 31 -20.06 -18.20 -8.42
CA ARG A 31 -18.90 -17.41 -7.97
C ARG A 31 -19.08 -16.86 -6.56
N ARG A 32 -20.28 -16.33 -6.22
CA ARG A 32 -20.58 -15.83 -4.87
C ARG A 32 -20.54 -16.95 -3.83
N LEU A 33 -21.14 -18.10 -4.12
CA LEU A 33 -21.12 -19.25 -3.21
C LEU A 33 -19.69 -19.76 -2.99
N ARG A 34 -18.91 -19.88 -4.08
CA ARG A 34 -17.51 -20.28 -3.99
C ARG A 34 -16.69 -19.31 -3.14
N ALA A 35 -16.82 -18.01 -3.38
CA ALA A 35 -16.13 -17.00 -2.58
C ALA A 35 -16.56 -17.04 -1.10
N ALA A 36 -17.85 -17.27 -0.82
CA ALA A 36 -18.34 -17.43 0.55
C ALA A 36 -17.79 -18.70 1.23
N ALA A 37 -17.69 -19.81 0.51
CA ALA A 37 -17.07 -21.04 1.01
C ALA A 37 -15.57 -20.87 1.26
N GLU A 38 -14.84 -20.26 0.31
CA GLU A 38 -13.43 -19.92 0.46
C GLU A 38 -13.23 -19.02 1.69
N HIS A 39 -14.07 -17.98 1.86
CA HIS A 39 -14.03 -17.10 3.02
C HIS A 39 -14.33 -17.81 4.35
N PHE A 40 -15.28 -18.74 4.36
CA PHE A 40 -15.63 -19.51 5.57
C PHE A 40 -14.48 -20.42 6.03
N HIS A 41 -13.67 -20.91 5.09
CA HIS A 41 -12.53 -21.77 5.37
C HIS A 41 -11.20 -21.02 5.59
N LEU A 42 -11.20 -19.68 5.55
CA LEU A 42 -10.01 -18.90 5.89
C LEU A 42 -9.76 -18.98 7.41
N PRO A 43 -8.53 -19.32 7.85
CA PRO A 43 -8.12 -19.18 9.24
C PRO A 43 -8.33 -17.74 9.71
N ASP A 44 -8.68 -17.54 10.98
CA ASP A 44 -8.93 -16.19 11.52
C ASP A 44 -7.72 -15.25 11.34
N GLU A 45 -6.50 -15.78 11.43
CA GLU A 45 -5.25 -15.05 11.18
C GLU A 45 -5.07 -14.57 9.73
N ALA A 46 -5.72 -15.26 8.77
CA ALA A 46 -5.67 -14.92 7.35
C ALA A 46 -6.81 -13.99 6.92
N ARG A 47 -7.75 -13.69 7.82
CA ARG A 47 -8.90 -12.82 7.52
C ARG A 47 -8.52 -11.36 7.67
N ILE A 48 -8.94 -10.56 6.70
CA ILE A 48 -8.89 -9.10 6.79
C ILE A 48 -10.10 -8.67 7.62
N ASP A 49 -9.85 -7.94 8.72
CA ASP A 49 -10.91 -7.38 9.54
C ASP A 49 -11.68 -6.26 8.81
N ASP A 50 -12.90 -5.97 9.25
CA ASP A 50 -13.79 -4.99 8.60
C ASP A 50 -13.20 -3.58 8.54
N ARG A 51 -12.41 -3.19 9.56
CA ARG A 51 -11.77 -1.87 9.62
C ARG A 51 -10.66 -1.76 8.57
N THR A 52 -9.78 -2.76 8.49
CA THR A 52 -8.73 -2.85 7.49
C THR A 52 -9.33 -2.92 6.09
N ALA A 53 -10.40 -3.70 5.90
CA ALA A 53 -11.13 -3.77 4.62
C ALA A 53 -11.70 -2.41 4.19
N ALA A 54 -12.34 -1.68 5.11
CA ALA A 54 -12.90 -0.34 4.82
C ALA A 54 -11.81 0.69 4.51
N GLN A 55 -10.69 0.67 5.23
CA GLN A 55 -9.53 1.53 4.95
C GLN A 55 -8.89 1.20 3.60
N LEU A 56 -8.80 -0.08 3.26
CA LEU A 56 -8.28 -0.53 1.98
C LEU A 56 -9.18 -0.08 0.82
N ASP A 57 -10.50 -0.22 0.92
CA ASP A 57 -11.45 0.31 -0.08
C ASP A 57 -11.29 1.83 -0.25
N THR A 58 -11.16 2.56 0.86
CA THR A 58 -10.92 4.02 0.84
C THR A 58 -9.63 4.38 0.12
N VAL A 59 -8.52 3.71 0.43
CA VAL A 59 -7.22 3.93 -0.21
C VAL A 59 -7.26 3.56 -1.70
N MET A 60 -7.88 2.44 -2.05
CA MET A 60 -8.05 2.01 -3.44
C MET A 60 -8.85 3.04 -4.23
N ARG A 61 -10.00 3.51 -3.71
CA ARG A 61 -10.83 4.54 -4.36
C ARG A 61 -10.09 5.85 -4.55
N THR A 62 -9.41 6.32 -3.51
CA THR A 62 -8.65 7.56 -3.53
C THR A 62 -7.51 7.50 -4.55
N THR A 63 -6.79 6.37 -4.59
CA THR A 63 -5.71 6.13 -5.54
C THR A 63 -6.22 6.14 -6.99
N ILE A 64 -7.30 5.41 -7.28
CA ILE A 64 -7.90 5.40 -8.62
C ILE A 64 -8.41 6.79 -9.01
N THR A 65 -9.06 7.50 -8.10
CA THR A 65 -9.60 8.84 -8.35
C THR A 65 -8.48 9.85 -8.64
N GLY A 66 -7.37 9.77 -7.90
CA GLY A 66 -6.21 10.62 -8.14
C GLY A 66 -5.60 10.39 -9.53
N VAL A 67 -5.42 9.13 -9.93
CA VAL A 67 -4.87 8.82 -11.26
C VAL A 67 -5.85 9.11 -12.39
N ASP A 68 -7.15 8.86 -12.19
CA ASP A 68 -8.21 9.25 -13.12
C ASP A 68 -8.16 10.74 -13.40
N ALA A 69 -8.17 11.58 -12.37
CA ALA A 69 -8.08 13.03 -12.52
C ALA A 69 -6.87 13.45 -13.37
N LEU A 70 -5.69 12.90 -13.07
CA LEU A 70 -4.45 13.21 -13.82
C LEU A 70 -4.53 12.82 -15.31
N VAL A 71 -4.95 11.58 -15.59
CA VAL A 71 -5.02 11.05 -16.96
C VAL A 71 -6.13 11.73 -17.76
N ARG A 72 -7.31 11.87 -17.16
CA ARG A 72 -8.51 12.44 -17.78
C ARG A 72 -8.32 13.91 -18.11
N ASP A 73 -7.81 14.71 -17.17
CA ASP A 73 -7.59 16.14 -17.40
C ASP A 73 -6.61 16.39 -18.53
N HIS A 74 -5.53 15.60 -18.58
CA HIS A 74 -4.56 15.70 -19.66
C HIS A 74 -5.18 15.31 -21.01
N ALA A 75 -5.94 14.22 -21.05
CA ALA A 75 -6.58 13.72 -22.27
C ALA A 75 -7.59 14.72 -22.82
N ILE A 76 -8.41 15.31 -21.94
CA ILE A 76 -9.39 16.34 -22.29
C ILE A 76 -8.70 17.57 -22.91
N ARG A 77 -7.62 18.07 -22.28
CA ARG A 77 -6.87 19.22 -22.82
C ARG A 77 -6.26 18.90 -24.19
N LEU A 78 -5.69 17.70 -24.36
CA LEU A 78 -5.09 17.26 -25.60
C LEU A 78 -6.10 17.06 -26.73
N LEU A 79 -7.26 16.48 -26.44
CA LEU A 79 -8.34 16.31 -27.42
C LEU A 79 -8.95 17.65 -27.82
N THR A 80 -9.14 18.55 -26.85
CA THR A 80 -9.66 19.90 -27.11
C THR A 80 -8.72 20.69 -28.02
N SER A 81 -7.40 20.66 -27.77
CA SER A 81 -6.42 21.35 -28.63
C SER A 81 -6.29 20.75 -30.03
N ARG A 82 -6.66 19.49 -30.20
CA ARG A 82 -6.72 18.79 -31.51
C ARG A 82 -8.08 18.93 -32.22
N GLY A 83 -8.99 19.75 -31.71
CA GLY A 83 -10.32 19.95 -32.29
C GLY A 83 -11.30 18.79 -32.08
N GLN A 84 -10.96 17.82 -31.22
CA GLN A 84 -11.76 16.63 -30.94
C GLN A 84 -12.72 16.87 -29.76
N ALA A 85 -13.56 17.90 -29.88
CA ALA A 85 -14.50 18.29 -28.83
C ALA A 85 -15.50 17.18 -28.41
N PRO A 86 -16.05 16.35 -29.33
CA PRO A 86 -16.94 15.26 -28.95
C PRO A 86 -16.27 14.22 -28.05
N LEU A 87 -15.03 13.82 -28.35
CA LEU A 87 -14.27 12.88 -27.52
C LEU A 87 -13.92 13.47 -26.15
N ALA A 88 -13.54 14.75 -26.12
CA ALA A 88 -13.28 15.45 -24.87
C ALA A 88 -14.56 15.52 -24.00
N GLN A 89 -15.73 15.70 -24.61
CA GLN A 89 -17.01 15.68 -23.90
C GLN A 89 -17.39 14.28 -23.41
N GLY A 90 -17.13 13.24 -24.19
CA GLY A 90 -17.31 11.84 -23.77
C GLY A 90 -16.51 11.50 -22.51
N LEU A 91 -15.25 11.93 -22.44
CA LEU A 91 -14.42 11.76 -21.24
C LEU A 91 -14.92 12.58 -20.03
N ARG A 92 -15.49 13.77 -20.24
CA ARG A 92 -16.10 14.54 -19.14
C ARG A 92 -17.36 13.87 -18.58
N ALA A 93 -18.16 13.28 -19.46
CA ALA A 93 -19.40 12.61 -19.09
C ALA A 93 -19.20 11.22 -18.50
N ALA A 94 -18.04 10.58 -18.75
CA ALA A 94 -17.71 9.28 -18.19
C ALA A 94 -17.74 9.32 -16.65
N GLY A 95 -18.34 8.31 -16.01
CA GLY A 95 -18.33 8.16 -14.55
C GLY A 95 -16.94 7.82 -13.98
N SER A 96 -16.90 7.37 -12.73
CA SER A 96 -15.65 6.87 -12.11
C SER A 96 -15.22 5.54 -12.74
N PRO A 97 -13.93 5.35 -13.09
CA PRO A 97 -13.42 4.08 -13.60
C PRO A 97 -13.28 2.99 -12.53
N PHE A 98 -13.50 3.31 -11.24
CA PHE A 98 -13.22 2.42 -10.11
C PHE A 98 -13.90 1.05 -10.24
N ASP A 99 -15.23 1.01 -10.40
CA ASP A 99 -15.94 -0.26 -10.48
C ASP A 99 -15.46 -1.08 -11.67
N ARG A 100 -15.17 -0.44 -12.80
CA ARG A 100 -14.70 -1.11 -14.01
C ARG A 100 -13.36 -1.82 -13.79
N VAL A 101 -12.39 -1.13 -13.18
CA VAL A 101 -11.05 -1.71 -12.93
C VAL A 101 -11.07 -2.78 -11.83
N VAL A 102 -11.93 -2.63 -10.81
CA VAL A 102 -12.14 -3.64 -9.77
C VAL A 102 -12.71 -4.93 -10.37
N HIS A 103 -13.79 -4.82 -11.16
CA HIS A 103 -14.41 -5.97 -11.80
C HIS A 103 -13.47 -6.67 -12.79
N ALA A 104 -12.62 -5.89 -13.48
CA ALA A 104 -11.61 -6.42 -14.39
C ALA A 104 -10.41 -7.06 -13.68
N GLY A 105 -10.33 -6.96 -12.35
CA GLY A 105 -9.38 -7.70 -11.52
C GLY A 105 -8.06 -6.97 -11.25
N LEU A 106 -8.00 -5.64 -11.36
CA LEU A 106 -6.78 -4.85 -11.07
C LEU A 106 -6.19 -5.19 -9.70
N PHE A 107 -7.03 -5.31 -8.67
CA PHE A 107 -6.61 -5.61 -7.30
C PHE A 107 -6.44 -7.10 -7.00
N ARG A 108 -6.52 -7.97 -8.02
CA ARG A 108 -6.09 -9.38 -7.90
C ARG A 108 -4.60 -9.56 -8.13
N ASP A 109 -3.92 -8.52 -8.61
CA ASP A 109 -2.46 -8.48 -8.70
C ASP A 109 -1.88 -8.45 -7.27
N PRO A 110 -1.16 -9.52 -6.84
CA PRO A 110 -0.67 -9.62 -5.47
C PRO A 110 0.35 -8.53 -5.14
N VAL A 111 1.08 -8.01 -6.13
CA VAL A 111 2.09 -6.96 -5.89
C VAL A 111 1.41 -5.63 -5.59
N LEU A 112 0.42 -5.25 -6.38
CA LEU A 112 -0.33 -4.00 -6.15
C LEU A 112 -1.17 -4.09 -4.87
N PHE A 113 -1.87 -5.21 -4.68
CA PHE A 113 -2.68 -5.41 -3.48
C PHE A 113 -1.81 -5.42 -2.23
N GLY A 114 -0.69 -6.16 -2.24
CA GLY A 114 0.25 -6.23 -1.14
C GLY A 114 0.82 -4.88 -0.75
N GLU A 115 1.17 -4.04 -1.72
CA GLU A 115 1.66 -2.68 -1.45
C GLU A 115 0.59 -1.80 -0.77
N LEU A 116 -0.65 -1.81 -1.28
CA LEU A 116 -1.74 -1.03 -0.69
C LEU A 116 -2.12 -1.55 0.70
N PHE A 117 -2.17 -2.87 0.86
CA PHE A 117 -2.44 -3.52 2.15
C PHE A 117 -1.38 -3.18 3.19
N ALA A 118 -0.10 -3.34 2.85
CA ALA A 118 1.00 -3.03 3.76
C ALA A 118 0.99 -1.55 4.17
N ARG A 119 0.67 -0.64 3.24
CA ARG A 119 0.55 0.79 3.53
C ARG A 119 -0.62 1.10 4.48
N VAL A 120 -1.78 0.46 4.29
CA VAL A 120 -2.94 0.59 5.18
C VAL A 120 -2.59 0.08 6.57
N ARG A 121 -2.01 -1.12 6.68
CA ARG A 121 -1.62 -1.72 7.96
C ARG A 121 -0.58 -0.89 8.69
N LEU A 122 0.49 -0.46 8.00
CA LEU A 122 1.52 0.38 8.60
C LEU A 122 0.95 1.71 9.09
N ASN A 123 0.02 2.32 8.34
CA ASN A 123 -0.65 3.53 8.79
C ASN A 123 -1.58 3.29 9.98
N ALA A 124 -2.33 2.19 9.98
CA ALA A 124 -3.23 1.84 11.09
C ALA A 124 -2.46 1.63 12.40
N ILE A 125 -1.36 0.87 12.35
CA ILE A 125 -0.47 0.66 13.50
C ILE A 125 0.14 2.00 13.93
N ALA A 126 0.66 2.80 12.99
CA ALA A 126 1.25 4.10 13.33
C ALA A 126 0.28 5.06 14.05
N GLN A 127 -1.01 5.03 13.68
CA GLN A 127 -2.06 5.84 14.33
C GLN A 127 -2.48 5.28 15.69
N GLY A 128 -2.29 3.98 15.93
CA GLY A 128 -2.56 3.33 17.21
C GLY A 128 -1.41 3.44 18.21
N LEU A 129 -0.19 3.77 17.76
CA LEU A 129 0.98 3.82 18.63
C LEU A 129 0.75 4.79 19.81
N PRO A 130 1.06 4.36 21.04
CA PRO A 130 1.00 5.24 22.19
C PRO A 130 2.08 6.31 22.04
N VAL A 131 1.68 7.55 21.73
CA VAL A 131 2.62 8.67 21.73
C VAL A 131 3.06 8.88 23.17
N THR A 132 4.28 8.47 23.47
CA THR A 132 4.84 8.61 24.82
C THR A 132 5.28 10.06 24.98
N ILE A 133 4.32 10.95 25.22
CA ILE A 133 4.58 12.34 25.64
C ILE A 133 5.20 12.36 27.05
N ALA A 134 5.17 11.23 27.76
CA ALA A 134 5.34 11.19 29.21
C ALA A 134 6.80 11.12 29.72
N ASP A 135 7.79 10.71 28.92
CA ASP A 135 9.17 10.46 29.41
C ASP A 135 10.23 11.43 28.87
N ARG A 136 9.92 12.16 27.79
CA ARG A 136 10.58 13.41 27.45
C ARG A 136 9.54 14.49 27.70
N GLY A 137 9.88 15.53 28.46
CA GLY A 137 9.01 16.70 28.59
C GLY A 137 8.65 17.32 27.23
N ASP A 138 8.06 18.51 27.24
CA ASP A 138 7.52 19.30 26.11
C ASP A 138 8.49 19.62 24.93
N GLY A 139 9.57 18.85 24.77
CA GLY A 139 10.60 18.99 23.77
C GLY A 139 10.24 18.38 22.41
N PRO A 140 10.99 18.78 21.36
CA PRO A 140 10.75 18.36 19.99
C PRO A 140 10.98 16.85 19.75
N THR A 141 10.12 16.26 18.89
CA THR A 141 10.29 14.90 18.34
C THR A 141 11.68 14.69 17.73
N MET A 142 12.15 13.44 17.67
CA MET A 142 13.41 13.02 17.08
C MET A 142 13.69 13.68 15.74
N VAL A 143 12.74 13.58 14.80
CA VAL A 143 12.89 14.10 13.44
C VAL A 143 13.02 15.63 13.45
N ALA A 144 12.27 16.31 14.32
CA ALA A 144 12.37 17.76 14.48
C ALA A 144 13.73 18.18 15.06
N ARG A 145 14.33 17.39 15.97
CA ARG A 145 15.69 17.62 16.47
C ARG A 145 16.74 17.37 15.41
N LEU A 146 16.63 16.27 14.67
CA LEU A 146 17.55 15.93 13.58
C LEU A 146 17.51 16.97 12.46
N ALA A 147 16.36 17.58 12.18
CA ALA A 147 16.23 18.69 11.24
C ALA A 147 17.01 19.95 11.64
N GLN A 148 17.37 20.07 12.93
CA GLN A 148 18.19 21.16 13.47
C GLN A 148 19.64 20.71 13.77
N SER A 149 20.02 19.50 13.34
CA SER A 149 21.37 18.96 13.52
C SER A 149 22.43 19.83 12.83
N SER A 150 23.62 19.89 13.41
CA SER A 150 24.80 20.50 12.77
C SER A 150 25.27 19.70 11.55
N ASP A 151 24.97 18.40 11.49
CA ASP A 151 25.19 17.59 10.31
C ASP A 151 24.16 17.94 9.23
N ARG A 152 24.65 18.58 8.16
CA ARG A 152 23.82 19.04 7.04
C ARG A 152 23.15 17.89 6.28
N LEU A 153 23.76 16.71 6.22
CA LEU A 153 23.18 15.57 5.51
C LEU A 153 21.97 15.04 6.29
N VAL A 154 22.13 14.86 7.60
CA VAL A 154 21.06 14.44 8.52
C VAL A 154 19.94 15.48 8.56
N ALA A 155 20.27 16.76 8.71
CA ALA A 155 19.29 17.84 8.75
C ALA A 155 18.46 17.92 7.46
N ALA A 156 19.12 17.86 6.29
CA ALA A 156 18.43 17.88 5.00
C ALA A 156 17.49 16.66 4.82
N ALA A 157 17.94 15.46 5.21
CA ALA A 157 17.13 14.26 5.14
C ALA A 157 15.92 14.31 6.10
N ALA A 158 16.09 14.84 7.30
CA ALA A 158 15.02 15.01 8.27
C ALA A 158 13.97 16.04 7.79
N VAL A 159 14.40 17.17 7.22
CA VAL A 159 13.50 18.15 6.59
C VAL A 159 12.73 17.52 5.43
N ALA A 160 13.39 16.73 4.57
CA ALA A 160 12.73 16.03 3.47
C ALA A 160 11.68 15.03 3.96
N MET A 161 11.96 14.31 5.06
CA MET A 161 11.00 13.40 5.69
C MET A 161 9.80 14.15 6.28
N LEU A 162 10.02 15.27 6.98
CA LEU A 162 8.92 16.11 7.50
C LEU A 162 8.04 16.66 6.36
N ALA A 163 8.65 17.08 5.26
CA ALA A 163 7.93 17.53 4.07
C ALA A 163 7.14 16.39 3.41
N ALA A 164 7.65 15.16 3.40
CA ALA A 164 6.91 13.99 2.91
C ALA A 164 5.73 13.65 3.82
N GLN A 165 5.93 13.69 5.14
CA GLN A 165 4.89 13.44 6.13
C GLN A 165 3.75 14.46 6.05
N SER A 166 4.05 15.75 5.86
CA SER A 166 3.03 16.80 5.79
C SER A 166 2.14 16.64 4.55
N ARG A 167 2.70 16.22 3.41
CA ARG A 167 1.94 15.94 2.18
C ARG A 167 0.94 14.79 2.38
N ARG A 168 1.34 13.73 3.09
CA ARG A 168 0.48 12.57 3.35
C ARG A 168 -0.74 12.91 4.20
N GLY A 169 -0.63 13.94 5.06
CA GLY A 169 -1.73 14.45 5.88
C GLY A 169 -2.53 15.60 5.26
N SER A 170 -2.07 16.22 4.18
CA SER A 170 -2.74 17.36 3.57
C SER A 170 -3.81 16.91 2.58
N VAL A 171 -5.09 17.09 2.93
CA VAL A 171 -6.18 17.12 1.96
C VAL A 171 -6.29 18.56 1.48
N VAL A 172 -5.51 18.93 0.45
CA VAL A 172 -5.66 20.25 -0.16
C VAL A 172 -6.85 20.19 -1.12
N GLU A 173 -7.89 20.98 -0.84
CA GLU A 173 -9.07 21.07 -1.71
C GLU A 173 -8.67 21.43 -3.15
N GLY A 174 -9.14 20.63 -4.11
CA GLY A 174 -8.96 20.90 -5.55
C GLY A 174 -7.65 20.42 -6.18
N ILE A 175 -6.69 19.90 -5.41
CA ILE A 175 -5.49 19.24 -5.94
C ILE A 175 -5.61 17.74 -5.68
N PRO A 176 -5.55 16.86 -6.70
CA PRO A 176 -5.51 15.42 -6.47
C PRO A 176 -4.37 15.10 -5.51
N ALA A 177 -4.67 14.44 -4.39
CA ALA A 177 -3.66 13.99 -3.45
C ALA A 177 -2.59 13.18 -4.20
N ALA A 178 -1.32 13.44 -3.92
CA ALA A 178 -0.23 12.74 -4.58
C ALA A 178 -0.39 11.23 -4.38
N VAL A 179 -0.33 10.48 -5.48
CA VAL A 179 -0.42 9.03 -5.44
C VAL A 179 0.96 8.49 -5.05
N GLU A 180 1.16 8.27 -3.75
CA GLU A 180 2.40 7.69 -3.24
C GLU A 180 2.46 6.18 -3.56
N LEU A 181 2.80 5.87 -4.81
CA LEU A 181 3.11 4.53 -5.30
C LEU A 181 4.44 4.56 -6.04
N ALA A 182 5.18 3.44 -5.97
CA ALA A 182 6.36 3.25 -6.80
C ALA A 182 5.99 3.36 -8.28
N ARG A 183 6.89 3.94 -9.09
CA ARG A 183 6.66 4.23 -10.51
C ARG A 183 6.12 3.05 -11.33
N PRO A 184 6.59 1.79 -11.16
CA PRO A 184 6.03 0.65 -11.89
C PRO A 184 4.56 0.38 -11.56
N LEU A 185 4.16 0.52 -10.29
CA LEU A 185 2.78 0.33 -9.84
C LEU A 185 1.88 1.47 -10.27
N LEU A 186 2.36 2.72 -10.18
CA LEU A 186 1.66 3.89 -10.69
C LEU A 186 1.41 3.75 -12.20
N ALA A 187 2.44 3.38 -12.96
CA ALA A 187 2.32 3.18 -14.40
C ALA A 187 1.29 2.09 -14.73
N ARG A 188 1.36 0.95 -14.04
CA ARG A 188 0.36 -0.12 -14.18
C ARG A 188 -1.04 0.41 -13.93
N LEU A 189 -1.28 1.06 -12.80
CA LEU A 189 -2.59 1.60 -12.44
C LEU A 189 -3.10 2.65 -13.47
N ALA A 190 -2.23 3.53 -13.94
CA ALA A 190 -2.58 4.53 -14.96
C ALA A 190 -3.01 3.91 -16.30
N TRP A 191 -2.37 2.81 -16.73
CA TRP A 191 -2.80 2.08 -17.93
C TRP A 191 -4.18 1.45 -17.77
N TRP A 192 -4.48 0.87 -16.62
CA TRP A 192 -5.81 0.30 -16.33
C TRP A 192 -6.89 1.38 -16.29
N VAL A 193 -6.60 2.52 -15.68
CA VAL A 193 -7.50 3.68 -15.67
C VAL A 193 -7.75 4.20 -17.08
N ALA A 194 -6.70 4.35 -17.90
CA ALA A 194 -6.84 4.76 -19.29
C ALA A 194 -7.70 3.78 -20.11
N ALA A 195 -7.50 2.46 -19.92
CA ALA A 195 -8.31 1.44 -20.57
C ALA A 195 -9.80 1.49 -20.15
N ALA A 196 -10.07 1.77 -18.87
CA ALA A 196 -11.44 1.97 -18.40
C ALA A 196 -12.08 3.25 -19.00
N LEU A 197 -11.34 4.37 -19.01
CA LEU A 197 -11.81 5.62 -19.63
C LEU A 197 -12.08 5.46 -21.13
N ARG A 198 -11.23 4.71 -21.83
CA ARG A 198 -11.43 4.35 -23.24
C ARG A 198 -12.77 3.67 -23.49
N ASP A 199 -13.08 2.66 -22.67
CA ASP A 199 -14.33 1.89 -22.73
C ASP A 199 -15.55 2.78 -22.44
N MET A 200 -15.42 3.69 -21.48
CA MET A 200 -16.50 4.55 -20.98
C MET A 200 -16.78 5.78 -21.86
N ALA A 201 -15.81 6.27 -22.62
CA ALA A 201 -15.92 7.51 -23.40
C ALA A 201 -16.79 7.39 -24.66
N GLY A 202 -17.08 6.17 -25.14
CA GLY A 202 -17.95 5.94 -26.28
C GLY A 202 -17.41 6.46 -27.62
N ALA A 203 -16.12 6.26 -27.90
CA ALA A 203 -15.43 6.90 -29.03
C ALA A 203 -15.80 6.40 -30.45
N GLY A 204 -16.56 5.30 -30.59
CA GLY A 204 -16.99 4.79 -31.89
C GLY A 204 -15.84 4.61 -32.89
N SER A 205 -15.95 5.25 -34.07
CA SER A 205 -14.93 5.21 -35.12
C SER A 205 -13.64 5.97 -34.78
N ASP A 206 -13.69 6.93 -33.85
CA ASP A 206 -12.55 7.79 -33.49
C ASP A 206 -11.70 7.19 -32.35
N ILE A 207 -11.86 5.90 -32.08
CA ILE A 207 -11.19 5.17 -30.99
C ILE A 207 -9.66 5.29 -31.06
N ALA A 208 -9.07 5.33 -32.26
CA ALA A 208 -7.64 5.49 -32.45
C ALA A 208 -7.12 6.86 -31.97
N LEU A 209 -7.91 7.92 -32.14
CA LEU A 209 -7.57 9.26 -31.66
C LEU A 209 -7.66 9.33 -30.14
N LEU A 210 -8.67 8.68 -29.56
CA LEU A 210 -8.81 8.57 -28.11
C LEU A 210 -7.65 7.76 -27.49
N ASP A 211 -7.31 6.61 -28.09
CA ASP A 211 -6.20 5.76 -27.64
C ASP A 211 -4.87 6.52 -27.66
N ALA A 212 -4.58 7.27 -28.73
CA ALA A 212 -3.40 8.11 -28.82
C ALA A 212 -3.38 9.22 -27.76
N ALA A 213 -4.52 9.84 -27.47
CA ALA A 213 -4.62 10.88 -26.45
C ALA A 213 -4.42 10.32 -25.04
N LEU A 214 -5.10 9.21 -24.69
CA LEU A 214 -4.97 8.56 -23.39
C LEU A 214 -3.56 8.02 -23.15
N ALA A 215 -2.93 7.42 -24.17
CA ALA A 215 -1.56 6.91 -24.03
C ALA A 215 -0.54 8.03 -23.77
N GLU A 216 -0.72 9.19 -24.41
CA GLU A 216 0.11 10.37 -24.15
C GLU A 216 -0.15 10.94 -22.74
N SER A 217 -1.42 10.99 -22.32
CA SER A 217 -1.80 11.41 -20.98
C SER A 217 -1.18 10.55 -19.89
N VAL A 218 -1.16 9.22 -20.06
CA VAL A 218 -0.54 8.30 -19.10
C VAL A 218 0.95 8.58 -18.98
N ARG A 219 1.66 8.71 -20.11
CA ARG A 219 3.10 9.01 -20.09
C ARG A 219 3.40 10.31 -19.34
N ARG A 220 2.61 11.36 -19.58
CA ARG A 220 2.77 12.65 -18.90
C ARG A 220 2.26 12.69 -17.47
N ALA A 221 1.33 11.81 -17.08
CA ALA A 221 0.88 11.70 -15.69
C ALA A 221 1.94 11.05 -14.80
N ILE A 222 2.72 10.11 -15.34
CA ILE A 222 3.75 9.36 -14.61
C ILE A 222 5.03 10.20 -14.41
N GLU A 223 5.34 11.12 -15.32
CA GLU A 223 6.62 11.83 -15.35
C GLU A 223 6.82 12.80 -14.16
N PRO A 224 5.90 13.73 -13.83
CA PRO A 224 6.06 14.62 -12.67
C PRO A 224 5.95 13.91 -11.32
N GLN A 225 5.26 12.77 -11.26
CA GLN A 225 5.14 11.98 -10.02
C GLN A 225 6.47 11.28 -9.67
N GLY A 226 7.40 11.14 -10.61
CA GLY A 226 8.75 10.61 -10.34
C GLY A 226 9.62 11.53 -9.48
N ASP A 227 9.31 12.83 -9.43
CA ASP A 227 10.07 13.81 -8.65
C ASP A 227 9.64 13.86 -7.18
N LEU A 228 8.45 13.35 -6.87
CA LEU A 228 7.97 13.25 -5.50
C LEU A 228 8.70 12.12 -4.80
N VAL A 229 9.26 12.41 -3.63
CA VAL A 229 9.88 11.42 -2.77
C VAL A 229 8.81 10.83 -1.85
N PRO A 230 8.47 9.53 -1.97
CA PRO A 230 7.58 8.85 -1.02
C PRO A 230 8.12 8.93 0.40
N LEU A 231 7.23 8.86 1.40
CA LEU A 231 7.62 8.94 2.81
C LEU A 231 8.63 7.85 3.19
N GLU A 232 8.43 6.64 2.68
CA GLU A 232 9.27 5.47 2.90
C GLU A 232 10.70 5.73 2.35
N VAL A 233 10.81 6.33 1.16
CA VAL A 233 12.11 6.72 0.57
C VAL A 233 12.77 7.83 1.39
N ALA A 234 12.01 8.82 1.85
CA ALA A 234 12.54 9.88 2.69
C ALA A 234 13.03 9.36 4.06
N ALA A 235 12.30 8.43 4.67
CA ALA A 235 12.70 7.77 5.91
C ALA A 235 13.95 6.90 5.71
N MET A 236 14.06 6.16 4.62
CA MET A 236 15.27 5.40 4.28
C MET A 236 16.48 6.31 4.07
N ARG A 237 16.32 7.45 3.40
CA ARG A 237 17.38 8.46 3.27
C ARG A 237 17.81 9.03 4.62
N LEU A 238 16.86 9.28 5.52
CA LEU A 238 17.18 9.73 6.88
C LEU A 238 17.93 8.64 7.67
N ALA A 239 17.45 7.39 7.64
CA ALA A 239 18.14 6.28 8.29
C ALA A 239 19.55 6.07 7.72
N GLN A 240 19.74 6.23 6.41
CA GLN A 240 21.05 6.17 5.77
C GLN A 240 21.97 7.32 6.19
N ALA A 241 21.43 8.54 6.33
CA ALA A 241 22.20 9.70 6.80
C ALA A 241 22.58 9.60 8.28
N ILE A 242 21.71 9.02 9.13
CA ILE A 242 22.02 8.75 10.54
C ILE A 242 23.09 7.67 10.67
N GLU A 243 23.01 6.63 9.81
CA GLU A 243 23.90 5.47 9.85
C GLU A 243 23.97 4.81 11.23
N PRO A 244 22.84 4.29 11.76
CA PRO A 244 22.81 3.71 13.11
C PRO A 244 23.74 2.48 13.21
N GLN A 245 24.64 2.48 14.19
CA GLN A 245 25.60 1.40 14.44
C GLN A 245 25.67 1.01 15.91
N GLY A 246 25.88 -0.29 16.17
CA GLY A 246 26.13 -0.83 17.51
C GLY A 246 25.08 -0.39 18.54
N ASP A 247 25.55 0.14 19.66
CA ASP A 247 24.73 0.51 20.81
C ASP A 247 23.77 1.68 20.55
N GLU A 248 23.93 2.42 19.45
CA GLU A 248 23.02 3.52 19.07
C GLU A 248 21.70 3.01 18.47
N VAL A 249 21.65 1.77 17.98
CA VAL A 249 20.46 1.22 17.31
C VAL A 249 19.27 1.17 18.28
N ALA A 250 19.44 0.56 19.44
CA ALA A 250 18.36 0.39 20.43
C ALA A 250 17.69 1.73 20.85
N PRO A 251 18.43 2.78 21.28
CA PRO A 251 17.80 4.05 21.66
C PRO A 251 17.12 4.76 20.48
N LEU A 252 17.66 4.67 19.26
CA LEU A 252 17.01 5.25 18.07
C LEU A 252 15.70 4.54 17.73
N LEU A 253 15.65 3.21 17.85
CA LEU A 253 14.43 2.43 17.64
C LEU A 253 13.37 2.74 18.70
N ALA A 254 13.77 2.79 19.97
CA ALA A 254 12.89 3.12 21.09
C ALA A 254 12.28 4.53 20.92
N GLU A 255 13.10 5.49 20.50
CA GLU A 255 12.66 6.86 20.27
C GLU A 255 11.73 6.97 19.05
N ALA A 256 12.06 6.34 17.93
CA ALA A 256 11.21 6.37 16.73
C ALA A 256 9.82 5.77 17.00
N ILE A 257 9.74 4.69 17.78
CA ILE A 257 8.45 4.10 18.22
C ILE A 257 7.73 5.02 19.20
N GLY A 258 8.43 5.57 20.20
CA GLY A 258 7.83 6.47 21.19
C GLY A 258 7.23 7.75 20.60
N ASP A 259 7.83 8.25 19.51
CA ASP A 259 7.34 9.40 18.74
C ASP A 259 6.19 9.04 17.76
N GLY A 260 5.74 7.77 17.73
CA GLY A 260 4.74 7.30 16.77
C GLY A 260 5.23 7.25 15.32
N ARG A 261 6.55 7.24 15.08
CA ARG A 261 7.17 7.32 13.74
C ARG A 261 7.46 5.92 13.20
N LEU A 262 6.44 5.10 13.01
CA LEU A 262 6.59 3.70 12.59
C LEU A 262 7.35 3.52 11.26
N VAL A 263 7.17 4.44 10.31
CA VAL A 263 7.91 4.40 9.02
C VAL A 263 9.41 4.63 9.24
N LEU A 264 9.78 5.54 10.15
CA LEU A 264 11.18 5.76 10.51
C LEU A 264 11.75 4.58 11.30
N PHE A 265 10.99 4.02 12.24
CA PHE A 265 11.35 2.79 12.93
C PHE A 265 11.67 1.67 11.93
N THR A 266 10.78 1.44 10.97
CA THR A 266 10.96 0.45 9.90
C THR A 266 12.23 0.72 9.09
N ALA A 267 12.49 1.99 8.73
CA ALA A 267 13.68 2.38 7.98
C ALA A 267 14.99 2.20 8.79
N LEU A 268 14.97 2.49 10.10
CA LEU A 268 16.11 2.27 10.99
C LEU A 268 16.41 0.78 11.15
N VAL A 269 15.40 -0.07 11.32
CA VAL A 269 15.57 -1.52 11.37
C VAL A 269 16.13 -2.04 10.04
N ALA A 270 15.59 -1.59 8.90
CA ALA A 270 16.10 -1.96 7.57
C ALA A 270 17.57 -1.56 7.40
N ARG A 271 17.93 -0.33 7.77
CA ARG A 271 19.32 0.15 7.68
C ARG A 271 20.26 -0.64 8.60
N ALA A 272 19.88 -0.88 9.85
CA ALA A 272 20.72 -1.57 10.82
C ALA A 272 20.88 -3.08 10.52
N SER A 273 19.83 -3.72 9.97
CA SER A 273 19.84 -5.16 9.65
C SER A 273 20.36 -5.48 8.25
N GLY A 274 20.45 -4.48 7.37
CA GLY A 274 20.78 -4.68 5.96
C GLY A 274 19.66 -5.30 5.12
N LEU A 275 18.45 -5.45 5.69
CA LEU A 275 17.28 -5.96 4.98
C LEU A 275 16.62 -4.86 4.14
N ALA A 276 15.96 -5.27 3.06
CA ALA A 276 15.14 -4.37 2.26
C ALA A 276 13.98 -3.78 3.10
N PHE A 277 13.61 -2.52 2.82
CA PHE A 277 12.55 -1.83 3.57
C PHE A 277 11.23 -2.59 3.51
N GLU A 278 10.85 -3.09 2.34
CA GLU A 278 9.62 -3.83 2.09
C GLU A 278 9.57 -5.09 2.96
N ARG A 279 10.70 -5.80 3.06
CA ARG A 279 10.83 -7.01 3.88
C ARG A 279 10.63 -6.67 5.36
N VAL A 280 11.27 -5.62 5.87
CA VAL A 280 11.11 -5.20 7.27
C VAL A 280 9.69 -4.70 7.55
N ARG A 281 9.09 -3.95 6.62
CA ARG A 281 7.69 -3.52 6.71
C ARG A 281 6.77 -4.72 6.89
N ASP A 282 6.97 -5.78 6.12
CA ASP A 282 6.17 -7.00 6.22
C ASP A 282 6.34 -7.69 7.59
N LEU A 283 7.53 -7.62 8.21
CA LEU A 283 7.75 -8.11 9.58
C LEU A 283 7.05 -7.24 10.63
N VAL A 284 7.02 -5.93 10.40
CA VAL A 284 6.42 -4.96 11.32
C VAL A 284 4.91 -5.05 11.31
N ILE A 285 4.27 -5.31 10.17
CA ILE A 285 2.80 -5.44 10.08
C ILE A 285 2.28 -6.86 10.41
N ASP A 286 3.18 -7.84 10.51
CA ASP A 286 2.84 -9.21 10.89
C ASP A 286 2.41 -9.25 12.37
N PRO A 287 1.16 -9.65 12.69
CA PRO A 287 0.67 -9.66 14.06
C PRO A 287 1.37 -10.71 14.96
N ASP A 288 1.90 -11.80 14.39
CA ASP A 288 2.65 -12.80 15.18
C ASP A 288 3.98 -12.23 15.70
N GLY A 289 4.64 -11.41 14.87
CA GLY A 289 5.84 -10.67 15.24
C GLY A 289 7.10 -11.53 15.51
N ALA A 290 7.04 -12.87 15.47
CA ALA A 290 8.20 -13.72 15.79
C ALA A 290 9.42 -13.37 14.93
N ARG A 291 9.21 -13.12 13.65
CA ARG A 291 10.26 -12.71 12.70
C ARG A 291 10.87 -11.35 13.05
N LEU A 292 10.07 -10.39 13.51
CA LEU A 292 10.57 -9.09 13.97
C LEU A 292 11.47 -9.26 15.20
N TRP A 293 11.09 -10.13 16.14
CA TRP A 293 11.88 -10.39 17.34
C TRP A 293 13.25 -10.96 17.00
N VAL A 294 13.33 -11.90 16.06
CA VAL A 294 14.62 -12.41 15.57
C VAL A 294 15.47 -11.29 14.95
N VAL A 295 14.88 -10.37 14.19
CA VAL A 295 15.59 -9.19 13.65
C VAL A 295 16.15 -8.33 14.78
N LEU A 296 15.33 -7.97 15.78
CA LEU A 296 15.80 -7.15 16.90
C LEU A 296 16.89 -7.85 17.73
N ARG A 297 16.82 -9.18 17.88
CA ARG A 297 17.89 -9.96 18.53
C ARG A 297 19.20 -9.95 17.74
N ALA A 298 19.15 -10.07 16.42
CA ALA A 298 20.35 -9.98 15.57
C ALA A 298 21.05 -8.62 15.65
N LEU A 299 20.26 -7.56 15.90
CA LEU A 299 20.72 -6.19 16.16
C LEU A 299 21.20 -5.98 17.61
N ALA A 300 21.25 -7.05 18.43
CA ALA A 300 21.64 -7.02 19.83
C ALA A 300 20.81 -6.04 20.70
N VAL A 301 19.55 -5.78 20.32
CA VAL A 301 18.65 -4.91 21.09
C VAL A 301 18.36 -5.54 22.44
N ASP A 302 18.42 -4.74 23.50
CA ASP A 302 18.24 -5.18 24.87
C ASP A 302 16.77 -5.51 25.21
N ARG A 303 16.57 -6.26 26.30
CA ARG A 303 15.25 -6.71 26.75
C ARG A 303 14.28 -5.55 27.02
N ALA A 304 14.76 -4.45 27.60
CA ALA A 304 13.89 -3.33 27.95
C ALA A 304 13.39 -2.61 26.69
N THR A 305 14.26 -2.44 25.69
CA THR A 305 13.89 -1.89 24.39
C THR A 305 12.93 -2.81 23.63
N ILE A 306 13.19 -4.13 23.61
CA ILE A 306 12.26 -5.11 23.00
C ILE A 306 10.90 -5.09 23.70
N ALA A 307 10.87 -5.06 25.04
CA ALA A 307 9.62 -4.96 25.80
C ALA A 307 8.83 -3.71 25.44
N ARG A 308 9.51 -2.55 25.33
CA ARG A 308 8.88 -1.27 24.95
C ARG A 308 8.30 -1.31 23.54
N ILE A 309 9.04 -1.86 22.58
CA ILE A 309 8.57 -2.02 21.20
C ILE A 309 7.37 -2.97 21.15
N GLY A 310 7.46 -4.13 21.80
CA GLY A 310 6.37 -5.09 21.86
C GLY A 310 5.10 -4.53 22.50
N PHE A 311 5.23 -3.84 23.62
CA PHE A 311 4.12 -3.12 24.26
C PHE A 311 3.50 -2.08 23.34
N ALA A 312 4.31 -1.20 22.74
CA ALA A 312 3.80 -0.14 21.87
C ALA A 312 3.07 -0.70 20.63
N LEU A 313 3.58 -1.78 20.03
CA LEU A 313 2.92 -2.43 18.91
C LEU A 313 1.63 -3.15 19.34
N ALA A 314 1.62 -3.80 20.49
CA ALA A 314 0.43 -4.48 21.00
C ALA A 314 -0.70 -3.50 21.38
N GLU A 315 -0.36 -2.36 21.99
CA GLU A 315 -1.31 -1.26 22.23
C GLU A 315 -1.88 -0.69 20.93
N ALA A 316 -1.05 -0.59 19.90
CA ALA A 316 -1.45 -0.04 18.61
C ALA A 316 -2.39 -0.96 17.81
N GLU A 317 -2.30 -2.27 18.04
CA GLU A 317 -2.97 -3.28 17.23
C GLU A 317 -3.56 -4.38 18.11
N PRO A 318 -4.90 -4.36 18.37
CA PRO A 318 -5.57 -5.33 19.24
C PRO A 318 -5.43 -6.80 18.83
N ALA A 319 -5.04 -7.07 17.58
CA ALA A 319 -4.80 -8.43 17.09
C ALA A 319 -3.51 -9.05 17.67
N ARG A 320 -2.63 -8.26 18.28
CA ARG A 320 -1.41 -8.74 18.91
C ARG A 320 -1.66 -9.19 20.34
N ASP A 321 -1.23 -10.39 20.64
CA ASP A 321 -1.31 -10.96 21.98
C ASP A 321 -0.21 -10.40 22.89
N ILE A 322 -0.57 -9.41 23.72
CA ILE A 322 0.33 -8.79 24.69
C ILE A 322 0.72 -9.74 25.82
N GLU A 323 -0.19 -10.61 26.25
CA GLU A 323 0.03 -11.57 27.33
C GLU A 323 0.98 -12.66 26.86
N GLY A 324 0.71 -13.25 25.69
CA GLY A 324 1.60 -14.20 25.05
C GLY A 324 2.95 -13.60 24.62
N PHE A 325 3.03 -12.28 24.37
CA PHE A 325 4.33 -11.61 24.21
C PHE A 325 5.09 -11.53 25.54
N ALA A 326 4.43 -11.15 26.63
CA ALA A 326 5.05 -11.07 27.95
C ALA A 326 5.61 -12.42 28.41
N ASP A 327 4.91 -13.52 28.14
CA ASP A 327 5.36 -14.88 28.45
C ASP A 327 6.55 -15.33 27.57
N ARG A 328 6.63 -14.83 26.33
CA ARG A 328 7.67 -15.21 25.36
C ARG A 328 8.92 -14.34 25.42
N ILE A 329 8.91 -13.20 26.11
CA ILE A 329 10.02 -12.24 26.06
C ILE A 329 11.35 -12.86 26.54
N ASP A 330 11.32 -13.71 27.55
CA ASP A 330 12.54 -14.34 28.06
C ASP A 330 13.08 -15.39 27.06
N VAL A 331 12.20 -16.13 26.39
CA VAL A 331 12.56 -17.04 25.28
C VAL A 331 13.16 -16.28 24.09
N ILE A 332 12.61 -15.11 23.76
CA ILE A 332 13.17 -14.21 22.74
C ILE A 332 14.59 -13.77 23.14
N MET A 333 14.81 -13.46 24.43
CA MET A 333 16.11 -13.04 24.93
C MET A 333 17.15 -14.16 24.98
N ASP A 334 16.73 -15.41 25.17
CA ASP A 334 17.59 -16.59 25.10
C ASP A 334 18.19 -16.80 23.69
N VAL A 335 17.55 -16.26 22.65
CA VAL A 335 18.14 -16.21 21.31
C VAL A 335 19.31 -15.23 21.31
N THR A 336 20.52 -15.77 21.16
CA THR A 336 21.75 -14.97 21.06
C THR A 336 21.75 -14.13 19.78
N PRO A 337 22.39 -12.95 19.79
CA PRO A 337 22.53 -12.14 18.57
C PRO A 337 23.19 -12.90 17.41
N GLU A 338 24.16 -13.77 17.71
CA GLU A 338 24.82 -14.64 16.74
C GLU A 338 23.85 -15.64 16.11
N ALA A 339 23.07 -16.35 16.93
CA ALA A 339 22.08 -17.31 16.43
C ALA A 339 21.00 -16.62 15.60
N ALA A 340 20.55 -15.44 16.04
CA ALA A 340 19.59 -14.64 15.29
C ALA A 340 20.15 -14.19 13.93
N ARG A 341 21.42 -13.75 13.85
CA ARG A 341 22.08 -13.41 12.58
C ARG A 341 22.13 -14.59 11.61
N VAL A 342 22.40 -15.80 12.12
CA VAL A 342 22.36 -17.02 11.29
C VAL A 342 20.95 -17.30 10.77
N ALA A 343 19.93 -17.17 11.63
CA ALA A 343 18.53 -17.37 11.24
C ALA A 343 18.04 -16.34 10.20
N LEU A 344 18.59 -15.11 10.22
CA LEU A 344 18.26 -14.06 9.25
C LEU A 344 19.04 -14.16 7.93
N ALA A 345 20.12 -14.95 7.85
CA ALA A 345 20.93 -15.01 6.65
C ALA A 345 20.13 -15.36 5.37
N PRO A 346 19.18 -16.31 5.38
CA PRO A 346 18.29 -16.54 4.24
C PRO A 346 17.47 -15.31 3.87
N MET A 347 16.99 -14.57 4.88
CA MET A 347 16.23 -13.33 4.74
C MET A 347 17.05 -12.17 4.17
N ALA A 348 18.38 -12.25 4.12
CA ALA A 348 19.22 -11.23 3.49
C ALA A 348 19.45 -11.49 1.98
N LEU A 349 19.05 -12.67 1.49
CA LEU A 349 19.24 -13.04 0.09
C LEU A 349 18.27 -12.32 -0.85
N ASP A 350 18.56 -12.44 -2.15
CA ASP A 350 17.69 -11.97 -3.23
C ASP A 350 16.25 -12.46 -3.02
N ALA A 351 15.29 -11.58 -3.30
CA ALA A 351 13.89 -11.83 -2.99
C ALA A 351 13.32 -13.03 -3.75
N ASP A 352 13.69 -13.21 -5.02
CA ASP A 352 13.20 -14.31 -5.84
C ASP A 352 13.81 -15.64 -5.39
N TYR A 353 15.10 -15.64 -5.02
CA TYR A 353 15.76 -16.82 -4.47
C TYR A 353 15.16 -17.24 -3.12
N HIS A 354 14.92 -16.27 -2.23
CA HIS A 354 14.24 -16.54 -0.95
C HIS A 354 12.83 -17.10 -1.16
N ALA A 355 12.05 -16.52 -2.07
CA ALA A 355 10.70 -17.00 -2.37
C ALA A 355 10.74 -18.45 -2.88
N ALA A 356 11.70 -18.79 -3.74
CA ALA A 356 11.90 -20.15 -4.22
C ALA A 356 12.25 -21.13 -3.08
N MET A 357 13.12 -20.74 -2.15
CA MET A 357 13.46 -21.57 -0.97
C MET A 357 12.24 -21.84 -0.09
N LEU A 358 11.40 -20.83 0.16
CA LEU A 358 10.16 -21.00 0.93
C LEU A 358 9.19 -21.95 0.24
N ALA A 359 8.98 -21.78 -1.07
CA ALA A 359 8.06 -22.62 -1.83
C ALA A 359 8.48 -24.10 -1.80
N LEU A 360 9.79 -24.37 -1.86
CA LEU A 360 10.32 -25.73 -1.72
C LEU A 360 10.21 -26.27 -0.29
N GLY A 361 10.44 -25.42 0.72
CA GLY A 361 10.31 -25.80 2.13
C GLY A 361 8.87 -26.09 2.57
N SER A 362 7.88 -25.43 1.98
CA SER A 362 6.44 -25.68 2.25
C SER A 362 5.87 -26.91 1.56
N ALA A 363 6.62 -27.52 0.64
CA ALA A 363 6.21 -28.70 -0.12
C ALA A 363 6.69 -30.03 0.51
N ALA A 364 7.44 -29.96 1.62
CA ALA A 364 7.97 -31.09 2.38
C ALA A 364 7.19 -31.33 3.67
#